data_AF-A0A6A5WWH4-F1
#
_entry.id   AF-A0A6A5WWH4-F1
#
_cell.length_a   1.000
_cell.length_b   1.000
_cell.length_c   1.000
_cell.angle_alpha   90.00
_cell.angle_beta   90.00
_cell.angle_gamma   90.00
#
_symmetry.space_group_name_H-M   'P 1'
#
loop_
_entity.id
_entity.type
_entity.pdbx_description
1 polymer ?
#
loop_
_entity_poly.entity_id
_entity_poly.type
_entity_poly.pdbx_seq_one_letter_code
_entity_poly.pdbx_strand_id
1 'polypeptide(L)'
;MLPPVDPAIFQQNPNFEILYKDLCTRKINTDGSTRDTKKQRIHDEIRRNLTTSRTHLSTSQILLRTLSDLPSRAATLPPDLHSVIELVTAQLNGHVPPSDRPILAGDIEYFLSAIAPISIALSTQLTLLASHICKIADPIKRPNVEDLLHKAEELHRASNVDLPNDLAEEKVSLANTAYRVLDVHRQVLETAIRILEQTMHGSLARSAKAKAEYLHARASLVGVQARLHTLTHPPPSEFLAALKNYKASQGSTEAALKDREALARTALDLYEKAGEKAIQDIAKRAEYLRKEIERMNEEVEKLERGE
;
A
#
# COMPACT_ATOMS: atom_id res chain seq x y z
N MET A 1 15.72 16.26 2.68
CA MET A 1 16.10 15.23 1.70
C MET A 1 15.76 15.71 0.30
N LEU A 2 16.66 15.51 -0.68
CA LEU A 2 16.28 15.68 -2.09
C LEU A 2 15.36 14.51 -2.47
N PRO A 3 14.21 14.77 -3.11
CA PRO A 3 13.27 13.72 -3.47
C PRO A 3 13.91 12.78 -4.52
N PRO A 4 13.66 11.46 -4.44
CA PRO A 4 14.14 10.52 -5.44
C PRO A 4 13.55 10.90 -6.81
N VAL A 5 14.41 10.99 -7.82
CA VAL A 5 14.02 11.33 -9.19
C VAL A 5 13.88 10.05 -10.01
N ASP A 6 12.91 10.03 -10.92
CA ASP A 6 12.64 8.91 -11.82
C ASP A 6 13.90 8.54 -12.64
N PRO A 7 14.31 7.26 -12.70
CA PRO A 7 15.43 6.81 -13.53
C PRO A 7 15.31 7.18 -15.02
N ALA A 8 14.10 7.37 -15.56
CA ALA A 8 13.91 7.84 -16.93
C ALA A 8 14.45 9.26 -17.15
N ILE A 9 14.37 10.13 -16.12
CA ILE A 9 14.87 11.52 -16.19
C ILE A 9 16.40 11.53 -16.20
N PHE A 10 17.05 10.60 -15.48
CA PHE A 10 18.51 10.43 -15.53
C PHE A 10 18.98 9.98 -16.91
N GLN A 11 18.26 9.06 -17.55
CA GLN A 11 18.56 8.62 -18.91
C GLN A 11 18.38 9.74 -19.95
N GLN A 12 17.37 10.60 -19.78
CA GLN A 12 17.12 11.73 -20.68
C GLN A 12 18.09 12.89 -20.47
N ASN A 13 18.60 13.10 -19.25
CA ASN A 13 19.45 14.22 -18.88
C ASN A 13 20.71 13.77 -18.10
N PRO A 14 21.77 13.29 -18.80
CA PRO A 14 22.96 12.76 -18.14
C PRO A 14 23.72 13.80 -17.30
N ASN A 15 23.69 15.08 -17.70
CA ASN A 15 24.30 16.17 -16.91
C ASN A 15 23.59 16.36 -15.57
N PHE A 16 22.27 16.17 -15.53
CA PHE A 16 21.48 16.26 -14.30
C PHE A 16 21.77 15.08 -13.37
N GLU A 17 21.95 13.87 -13.91
CA GLU A 17 22.37 12.70 -13.14
C GLU A 17 23.71 12.94 -12.42
N ILE A 18 24.70 13.51 -13.11
CA ILE A 18 26.01 13.85 -12.53
C ILE A 18 25.85 14.88 -11.40
N LEU A 19 25.05 15.93 -11.62
CA LEU A 19 24.80 16.96 -10.60
C LEU A 19 24.07 16.37 -9.39
N TYR A 20 23.02 15.58 -9.61
CA TYR A 20 22.25 14.94 -8.54
C TYR A 20 23.13 14.00 -7.71
N LYS A 21 23.98 13.21 -8.37
CA LYS A 21 24.98 12.39 -7.69
C LYS A 21 26.00 13.23 -6.92
N ASP A 22 26.55 14.31 -7.48
CA ASP A 22 27.52 15.17 -6.77
C ASP A 22 26.88 15.87 -5.56
N LEU A 23 25.62 16.31 -5.67
CA LEU A 23 24.88 16.90 -4.57
C LEU A 23 24.64 15.91 -3.43
N CYS A 24 24.14 14.71 -3.75
CA CYS A 24 23.82 13.66 -2.78
C CYS A 24 25.08 13.00 -2.18
N THR A 25 26.18 12.93 -2.93
CA THR A 25 27.40 12.23 -2.47
C THR A 25 28.45 13.19 -1.90
N ARG A 26 28.64 14.38 -2.44
CA ARG A 26 29.79 15.23 -2.11
C ARG A 26 29.43 16.50 -1.36
N LYS A 27 28.25 17.08 -1.63
CA LYS A 27 27.90 18.42 -1.13
C LYS A 27 26.96 18.41 0.06
N ILE A 28 26.00 17.50 0.11
CA ILE A 28 24.90 17.52 1.08
C ILE A 28 24.87 16.19 1.85
N ASN A 29 24.62 16.28 3.16
CA ASN A 29 24.33 15.16 4.03
C ASN A 29 22.85 14.74 3.89
N THR A 30 22.50 13.58 4.43
CA THR A 30 21.11 13.07 4.43
C THR A 30 20.12 14.02 5.12
N ASP A 31 20.57 14.78 6.12
CA ASP A 31 19.80 15.80 6.84
C ASP A 31 19.65 17.14 6.07
N GLY A 32 20.26 17.27 4.88
CA GLY A 32 20.24 18.51 4.09
C GLY A 32 21.35 19.52 4.46
N SER A 33 22.23 19.20 5.41
CA SER A 33 23.37 20.05 5.77
C SER A 33 24.53 19.92 4.77
N THR A 34 25.36 20.96 4.65
CA THR A 34 26.53 20.93 3.74
C THR A 34 27.67 20.10 4.33
N ARG A 35 28.39 19.31 3.51
CA ARG A 35 29.59 18.52 3.89
C ARG A 35 30.87 19.35 4.08
N ASP A 36 30.78 20.68 4.06
CA ASP A 36 31.92 21.57 4.29
C ASP A 36 32.28 21.59 5.79
N THR A 37 33.34 20.88 6.17
CA THR A 37 33.75 20.68 7.56
C THR A 37 34.06 21.99 8.29
N LYS A 38 34.53 23.03 7.59
CA LYS A 38 34.81 24.34 8.21
C LYS A 38 33.51 25.07 8.55
N LYS A 39 32.56 25.09 7.62
CA LYS A 39 31.24 25.69 7.85
C LYS A 39 30.44 24.91 8.89
N GLN A 40 30.51 23.58 8.87
CA GLN A 40 29.90 22.73 9.89
C GLN A 40 30.40 23.07 11.30
N ARG A 41 31.71 23.21 11.50
CA ARG A 41 32.27 23.59 12.81
C ARG A 41 31.73 24.92 13.32
N ILE A 42 31.63 25.93 12.46
CA ILE A 42 31.06 27.24 12.81
C ILE A 42 29.58 27.08 13.18
N HIS A 43 28.81 26.32 12.40
CA HIS A 43 27.41 26.06 12.71
C HIS A 43 27.24 25.30 14.02
N ASP A 44 28.10 24.33 14.32
CA ASP A 44 28.05 23.57 15.57
C ASP A 44 28.42 24.42 16.78
N GLU A 45 29.38 25.33 16.64
CA GLU A 45 29.71 26.32 17.68
C GLU A 45 28.54 27.28 17.93
N ILE A 46 27.93 27.82 16.86
CA ILE A 46 26.73 28.66 16.97
C ILE A 46 25.59 27.89 17.65
N ARG A 47 25.35 26.63 17.27
CA ARG A 47 24.33 25.77 17.90
C ARG A 47 24.61 25.57 19.37
N ARG A 48 25.85 25.28 19.77
CA ARG A 48 26.24 25.15 21.19
C ARG A 48 25.98 26.44 21.95
N ASN A 49 26.43 27.59 21.43
CA ASN A 49 26.21 28.89 22.06
C ASN A 49 24.72 29.22 22.19
N LEU A 50 23.95 28.94 21.15
CA LEU A 50 22.50 29.11 21.16
C LEU A 50 21.84 28.20 22.20
N THR A 51 22.25 26.93 22.31
CA THR A 51 21.74 26.01 23.32
C THR A 51 22.04 26.53 24.73
N THR A 52 23.27 26.97 25.00
CA THR A 52 23.65 27.56 26.29
C THR A 52 22.84 28.81 26.62
N SER A 53 22.66 29.72 25.66
CA SER A 53 21.84 30.92 25.86
C SER A 53 20.36 30.58 26.08
N ARG A 54 19.84 29.58 25.37
CA ARG A 54 18.45 29.11 25.55
C ARG A 54 18.24 28.42 26.88
N THR A 55 19.17 27.59 27.33
CA THR A 55 19.09 26.96 28.65
C THR A 55 19.15 28.02 29.74
N HIS A 56 20.08 28.97 29.65
CA HIS A 56 20.17 30.08 30.60
C HIS A 56 18.88 30.90 30.66
N LEU A 57 18.33 31.28 29.50
CA LEU A 57 17.07 32.03 29.41
C LEU A 57 15.91 31.22 29.98
N SER A 58 15.78 29.94 29.62
CA SER A 58 14.69 29.09 30.10
C SER A 58 14.77 28.87 31.60
N THR A 59 15.96 28.62 32.15
CA THR A 59 16.16 28.49 33.60
C THR A 59 15.79 29.77 34.33
N SER A 60 16.22 30.93 33.82
CA SER A 60 15.89 32.23 34.40
C SER A 60 14.37 32.49 34.37
N GLN A 61 13.71 32.20 33.25
CA GLN A 61 12.26 32.36 33.11
C GLN A 61 11.47 31.41 34.00
N ILE A 62 11.90 30.16 34.14
CA ILE A 62 11.26 29.19 35.04
C ILE A 62 11.34 29.70 36.48
N LEU A 63 12.52 30.14 36.92
CA LEU A 63 12.71 30.67 38.27
C LEU A 63 11.90 31.94 38.52
N LEU A 64 11.87 32.87 37.56
CA LEU A 64 11.08 34.10 37.69
C LEU A 64 9.58 33.81 37.77
N ARG A 65 9.09 32.89 36.94
CA ARG A 65 7.69 32.49 36.91
C ARG A 65 7.28 31.70 38.15
N THR A 66 8.16 30.82 38.64
CA THR A 66 7.86 30.11 39.90
C THR A 66 7.90 31.06 41.09
N LEU A 67 8.78 32.06 41.08
CA LEU A 67 8.84 33.09 42.11
C LEU A 67 7.61 34.02 42.08
N SER A 68 7.11 34.38 40.89
CA SER A 68 5.87 35.19 40.77
C SER A 68 4.62 34.44 41.23
N ASP A 69 4.56 33.13 41.01
CA ASP A 69 3.43 32.30 41.41
C ASP A 69 3.51 31.85 42.88
N LEU A 70 4.69 31.97 43.52
CA LEU A 70 4.96 31.49 44.87
C LEU A 70 4.02 32.06 45.94
N PRO A 71 3.73 33.38 45.99
CA PRO A 71 2.85 33.98 46.99
C PRO A 71 1.43 33.40 46.96
N SER A 72 0.96 32.95 45.80
CA SER A 72 -0.39 32.40 45.62
C SER A 72 -0.48 30.90 45.93
N ARG A 73 0.65 30.18 45.92
CA ARG A 73 0.68 28.70 45.98
C ARG A 73 1.28 28.15 47.27
N ALA A 74 2.12 28.91 47.96
CA ALA A 74 2.81 28.46 49.15
C ALA A 74 2.11 28.94 50.43
N ALA A 75 1.30 28.08 51.04
CA ALA A 75 0.63 28.37 52.32
C ALA A 75 1.60 28.42 53.53
N THR A 76 2.86 28.02 53.33
CA THR A 76 3.89 27.93 54.37
C THR A 76 4.73 29.21 54.51
N LEU A 77 4.58 30.18 53.60
CA LEU A 77 5.31 31.44 53.63
C LEU A 77 4.56 32.49 54.49
N PRO A 78 5.27 33.24 55.35
CA PRO A 78 4.72 34.40 56.03
C PRO A 78 4.09 35.40 55.05
N PRO A 79 2.91 35.98 55.38
CA PRO A 79 2.21 36.90 54.50
C PRO A 79 3.02 38.17 54.20
N ASP A 80 3.89 38.60 55.12
CA ASP A 80 4.77 39.76 54.94
C ASP A 80 5.82 39.55 53.85
N LEU A 81 6.18 38.29 53.55
CA LEU A 81 7.11 37.96 52.46
C LEU A 81 6.43 37.96 51.10
N HIS A 82 5.09 37.84 51.03
CA HIS A 82 4.37 37.79 49.76
C HIS A 82 4.50 39.10 48.98
N SER A 83 4.27 40.24 49.62
CA SER A 83 4.42 41.56 49.01
C SER A 83 5.86 41.83 48.56
N VAL A 84 6.83 41.39 49.36
CA VAL A 84 8.26 41.57 49.06
C VAL A 84 8.69 40.69 47.87
N ILE A 85 8.19 39.46 47.77
CA ILE A 85 8.44 38.57 46.63
C ILE A 85 7.82 39.14 45.35
N GLU A 86 6.59 39.66 45.39
CA GLU A 86 5.93 40.30 44.23
C GLU A 86 6.69 41.54 43.75
N LEU A 87 7.19 42.34 44.68
CA LEU A 87 7.92 43.56 44.38
C LEU A 87 9.30 43.27 43.77
N VAL A 88 10.04 42.31 44.34
CA VAL A 88 11.34 41.86 43.81
C VAL A 88 11.16 41.17 42.46
N THR A 89 10.12 40.37 42.26
CA THR A 89 9.83 39.78 40.94
C THR A 89 9.44 40.82 39.90
N ALA A 90 8.69 41.86 40.26
CA ALA A 90 8.38 42.98 39.38
C ALA A 90 9.67 43.72 38.96
N GLN A 91 10.61 43.93 39.89
CA GLN A 91 11.91 44.52 39.60
C GLN A 91 12.77 43.64 38.67
N LEU A 92 12.83 42.33 38.93
CA LEU A 92 13.60 41.37 38.12
C LEU A 92 13.05 41.21 36.70
N ASN A 93 11.73 41.36 36.53
CA ASN A 93 11.08 41.39 35.22
C ASN A 93 11.21 42.75 34.50
N GLY A 94 11.82 43.75 35.13
CA GLY A 94 12.03 45.08 34.54
C GLY A 94 10.80 45.98 34.55
N HIS A 95 9.76 45.65 35.32
CA HIS A 95 8.56 46.49 35.46
C HIS A 95 8.78 47.71 36.37
N VAL A 96 9.90 47.76 37.09
CA VAL A 96 10.27 48.88 37.97
C VAL A 96 11.33 49.77 37.27
N PRO A 97 11.08 51.07 37.10
CA PRO A 97 12.03 51.98 36.49
C PRO A 97 13.30 52.14 37.37
N PRO A 98 14.45 52.48 36.76
CA PRO A 98 15.72 52.57 37.48
C PRO A 98 15.75 53.62 38.58
N SER A 99 14.89 54.65 38.51
CA SER A 99 14.76 55.72 39.51
C SER A 99 14.18 55.26 40.84
N ASP A 100 13.38 54.18 40.84
CA ASP A 100 12.66 53.70 42.04
C ASP A 100 13.42 52.56 42.74
N ARG A 101 14.48 52.04 42.13
CA ARG A 101 15.37 51.01 42.72
C ARG A 101 15.94 51.34 44.10
N PRO A 102 16.35 52.59 44.44
CA PRO A 102 16.88 52.87 45.77
C PRO A 102 15.80 52.83 46.86
N ILE A 103 14.53 53.05 46.51
CA ILE A 103 13.39 53.01 47.45
C ILE A 103 13.14 51.57 47.90
N LEU A 104 13.40 50.61 47.02
CA LEU A 104 13.18 49.19 47.23
C LEU A 104 14.37 48.48 47.90
N ALA A 105 15.44 49.20 48.22
CA ALA A 105 16.66 48.60 48.78
C ALA A 105 16.38 47.85 50.10
N GLY A 106 15.49 48.38 50.95
CA GLY A 106 15.09 47.72 52.20
C GLY A 106 14.31 46.42 51.99
N ASP A 107 13.41 46.38 51.00
CA ASP A 107 12.66 45.18 50.65
C ASP A 107 13.57 44.10 50.04
N ILE A 108 14.58 44.51 49.27
CA ILE A 108 15.60 43.62 48.72
C ILE A 108 16.46 43.03 49.85
N GLU A 109 16.90 43.84 50.82
CA GLU A 109 17.67 43.35 51.98
C GLU A 109 16.85 42.36 52.81
N TYR A 110 15.57 42.64 53.03
CA TYR A 110 14.66 41.73 53.72
C TYR A 110 14.45 40.43 52.93
N PHE A 111 14.25 40.51 51.61
CA PHE A 111 14.18 39.34 50.71
C PHE A 111 15.45 38.47 50.80
N LEU A 112 16.63 39.09 50.78
CA LEU A 112 17.91 38.40 50.90
C LEU A 112 18.10 37.76 52.28
N SER A 113 17.63 38.41 53.34
CA SER A 113 17.65 37.84 54.70
C SER A 113 16.74 36.61 54.83
N ALA A 114 15.62 36.59 54.11
CA ALA A 114 14.63 35.51 54.10
C ALA A 114 14.81 34.54 52.92
N ILE A 115 15.99 34.48 52.30
CA ILE A 115 16.20 33.65 51.10
C ILE A 115 16.10 32.15 51.38
N ALA A 116 16.43 31.71 52.60
CA ALA A 116 16.35 30.30 52.99
C ALA A 116 14.92 29.74 52.91
N PRO A 117 13.89 30.31 53.59
CA PRO A 117 12.52 29.82 53.45
C PRO A 117 11.97 29.96 52.03
N ILE A 118 12.34 31.02 51.30
CA ILE A 118 11.93 31.23 49.90
C ILE A 118 12.49 30.11 49.01
N SER A 119 13.77 29.76 49.16
CA SER A 119 14.41 28.71 48.37
C SER A 119 13.82 27.32 48.66
N ILE A 120 13.45 27.04 49.91
CA ILE A 120 12.78 25.79 50.29
C ILE A 120 11.40 25.73 49.61
N ALA A 121 10.59 26.79 49.74
CA ALA A 121 9.26 26.86 49.13
C ALA A 121 9.35 26.73 47.59
N LEU A 122 10.28 27.43 46.96
CA LEU A 122 10.51 27.36 45.52
C LEU A 122 10.95 25.95 45.08
N SER A 123 11.82 25.29 45.84
CA SER A 123 12.24 23.91 45.58
C SER A 123 11.06 22.94 45.69
N THR A 124 10.22 23.06 46.72
CA THR A 124 9.01 22.22 46.86
C THR A 124 8.03 22.40 45.70
N GLN A 125 7.84 23.64 45.25
CA GLN A 125 7.00 23.94 44.10
C GLN A 125 7.57 23.39 42.79
N LEU A 126 8.89 23.47 42.59
CA LEU A 126 9.56 22.87 41.43
C LEU A 126 9.46 21.34 41.44
N THR A 127 9.63 20.68 42.60
CA THR A 127 9.44 19.23 42.73
C THR A 127 7.99 18.83 42.43
N LEU A 128 7.02 19.63 42.89
CA LEU A 128 5.61 19.41 42.56
C LEU A 128 5.37 19.53 41.05
N LEU A 129 5.86 20.60 40.41
CA LEU A 129 5.75 20.79 38.95
C LEU A 129 6.41 19.63 38.18
N ALA A 130 7.60 19.20 38.59
CA ALA A 130 8.26 18.03 38.01
C ALA A 130 7.38 16.77 38.11
N SER A 131 6.72 16.57 39.26
CA SER A 131 5.78 15.44 39.43
C SER A 131 4.55 15.54 38.51
N HIS A 132 4.05 16.75 38.25
CA HIS A 132 2.96 16.98 37.30
C HIS A 132 3.40 16.70 35.86
N ILE A 133 4.60 17.13 35.47
CA ILE A 133 5.15 16.84 34.15
C ILE A 133 5.35 15.33 33.97
N CYS A 134 5.83 14.61 35.00
CA CYS A 134 5.92 13.14 34.94
C CYS A 134 4.54 12.48 34.76
N LYS A 135 3.49 13.01 35.40
CA LYS A 135 2.10 12.54 35.19
C LYS A 135 1.59 12.83 33.77
N ILE A 136 1.96 13.97 33.18
CA ILE A 136 1.58 14.35 31.83
C ILE A 136 2.32 13.49 30.79
N ALA A 137 3.61 13.22 31.03
CA ALA A 137 4.45 12.44 30.13
C ALA A 137 3.90 11.01 29.96
N ASP A 138 3.55 10.34 31.05
CA ASP A 138 2.88 9.04 31.01
C ASP A 138 1.90 8.91 32.19
N PRO A 139 0.57 8.94 31.94
CA PRO A 139 -0.43 8.88 33.02
C PRO A 139 -0.50 7.50 33.68
N ILE A 140 -0.09 6.44 32.98
CA ILE A 140 -0.19 5.04 33.42
C ILE A 140 1.07 4.59 34.16
N LYS A 141 2.26 4.96 33.66
CA LYS A 141 3.55 4.58 34.23
C LYS A 141 4.42 5.83 34.39
N ARG A 142 4.31 6.47 35.55
CA ARG A 142 5.03 7.73 35.82
C ARG A 142 6.53 7.49 35.76
N PRO A 143 7.27 8.17 34.86
CA PRO A 143 8.72 8.09 34.80
C PRO A 143 9.34 8.81 36.01
N ASN A 144 10.58 8.46 36.33
CA ASN A 144 11.38 9.24 37.28
C ASN A 144 11.77 10.59 36.64
N VAL A 145 12.07 11.59 37.46
CA VAL A 145 12.46 12.94 36.97
C VAL A 145 13.74 12.87 36.13
N GLU A 146 14.65 11.95 36.45
CA GLU A 146 15.90 11.73 35.73
C GLU A 146 15.68 11.13 34.33
N ASP A 147 14.67 10.27 34.17
CA ASP A 147 14.36 9.61 32.90
C ASP A 147 13.54 10.50 31.95
N LEU A 148 12.99 11.61 32.45
CA LEU A 148 12.13 12.51 31.68
C LEU A 148 12.85 13.13 30.49
N LEU A 149 14.15 13.44 30.64
CA LEU A 149 14.96 13.99 29.55
C LEU A 149 15.09 12.97 28.41
N HIS A 150 15.41 11.72 28.75
CA HIS A 150 15.52 10.64 27.77
C HIS A 150 14.20 10.42 27.04
N LYS A 151 13.08 10.40 27.78
CA LYS A 151 11.75 10.24 27.21
C LYS A 151 11.36 11.39 26.29
N ALA A 152 11.70 12.61 26.66
CA ALA A 152 11.46 13.79 25.84
C ALA A 152 12.30 13.77 24.55
N GLU A 153 13.57 13.34 24.64
CA GLU A 153 14.42 13.16 23.46
C GLU A 153 13.91 12.04 22.54
N GLU A 154 13.50 10.91 23.10
CA GLU A 154 12.87 9.82 22.34
C GLU A 154 11.63 10.31 21.59
N LEU A 155 10.72 11.01 22.29
CA LEU A 155 9.50 11.53 21.68
C LEU A 155 9.83 12.56 20.60
N HIS A 156 10.82 13.43 20.85
CA HIS A 156 11.26 14.42 19.87
C HIS A 156 11.86 13.75 18.63
N ARG A 157 12.69 12.71 18.79
CA ARG A 157 13.27 11.93 17.68
C ARG A 157 12.18 11.20 16.90
N ALA A 158 11.30 10.48 17.60
CA ALA A 158 10.20 9.76 16.99
C ALA A 158 9.28 10.70 16.18
N SER A 159 8.95 11.88 16.72
CA SER A 159 8.03 12.82 16.08
C SER A 159 8.66 13.63 14.94
N ASN A 160 9.93 14.01 15.04
CA ASN A 160 10.55 14.94 14.08
C ASN A 160 11.48 14.28 13.07
N VAL A 161 11.97 13.08 13.37
CA VAL A 161 12.92 12.37 12.51
C VAL A 161 12.28 11.10 11.97
N ASP A 162 11.88 10.18 12.84
CA ASP A 162 11.46 8.85 12.42
C ASP A 162 10.13 8.89 11.67
N LEU A 163 9.08 9.46 12.28
CA LEU A 163 7.75 9.53 11.67
C LEU A 163 7.73 10.27 10.32
N PRO A 164 8.40 11.44 10.14
CA PRO A 164 8.47 12.08 8.84
C PRO A 164 9.23 11.28 7.78
N ASN A 165 10.28 10.55 8.18
CA ASN A 165 11.03 9.69 7.27
C ASN A 165 10.20 8.49 6.83
N ASP A 166 9.57 7.79 7.77
CA ASP A 166 8.67 6.66 7.48
C ASP A 166 7.51 7.10 6.58
N LEU A 167 6.90 8.26 6.88
CA LEU A 167 5.85 8.83 6.05
C LEU A 167 6.34 9.19 4.64
N ALA A 168 7.58 9.67 4.50
CA ALA A 168 8.16 9.97 3.20
C ALA A 168 8.40 8.69 2.39
N GLU A 169 8.90 7.63 3.02
CA GLU A 169 9.10 6.32 2.40
C GLU A 169 7.77 5.71 1.95
N GLU A 170 6.75 5.71 2.80
CA GLU A 170 5.42 5.21 2.47
C GLU A 170 4.77 6.01 1.33
N LYS A 171 4.95 7.33 1.30
CA LYS A 171 4.48 8.16 0.18
C LYS A 171 5.14 7.77 -1.14
N VAL A 172 6.43 7.45 -1.13
CA VAL A 172 7.14 6.99 -2.33
C VAL A 172 6.65 5.60 -2.74
N SER A 173 6.45 4.69 -1.78
CA SER A 173 5.86 3.37 -2.03
C SER A 173 4.47 3.48 -2.66
N LEU A 174 3.60 4.34 -2.13
CA LEU A 174 2.27 4.62 -2.66
C LEU A 174 2.33 5.21 -4.08
N ALA A 175 3.23 6.16 -4.34
CA ALA A 175 3.40 6.72 -5.69
C ALA A 175 3.84 5.66 -6.71
N ASN A 176 4.78 4.78 -6.32
CA ASN A 176 5.25 3.68 -7.17
C ASN A 176 4.17 2.64 -7.44
N THR A 177 3.35 2.29 -6.45
CA THR A 177 2.22 1.38 -6.65
C THR A 177 1.16 1.99 -7.55
N ALA A 178 0.82 3.27 -7.36
CA ALA A 178 -0.10 3.99 -8.24
C ALA A 178 0.40 4.03 -9.69
N TYR A 179 1.70 4.28 -9.89
CA TYR A 179 2.33 4.24 -11.22
C TYR A 179 2.21 2.84 -11.86
N ARG A 180 2.51 1.77 -11.11
CA ARG A 180 2.38 0.39 -11.60
C ARG A 180 0.95 0.04 -11.98
N VAL A 181 -0.03 0.44 -11.17
CA VAL A 181 -1.46 0.23 -11.47
C VAL A 181 -1.84 0.96 -12.76
N LEU A 182 -1.39 2.21 -12.94
CA LEU A 182 -1.64 2.97 -14.16
C LEU A 182 -1.01 2.31 -15.39
N ASP A 183 0.22 1.80 -15.27
CA ASP A 183 0.89 1.13 -16.39
C ASP A 183 0.20 -0.20 -16.75
N VAL A 184 -0.20 -1.00 -15.76
CA VAL A 184 -0.99 -2.22 -16.01
C VAL A 184 -2.33 -1.86 -16.66
N HIS A 185 -3.00 -0.79 -16.21
CA HIS A 185 -4.25 -0.33 -16.82
C HIS A 185 -4.06 0.08 -18.28
N ARG A 186 -2.98 0.81 -18.59
CA ARG A 186 -2.59 1.15 -19.97
C ARG A 186 -2.39 -0.11 -20.81
N GLN A 187 -1.64 -1.10 -20.31
CA GLN A 187 -1.39 -2.36 -21.03
C GLN A 187 -2.69 -3.15 -21.28
N VAL A 188 -3.60 -3.19 -20.31
CA VAL A 188 -4.92 -3.84 -20.46
C VAL A 188 -5.76 -3.12 -21.51
N LEU A 189 -5.78 -1.79 -21.52
CA LEU A 189 -6.50 -1.03 -22.55
C LEU A 189 -5.91 -1.25 -23.95
N GLU A 190 -4.58 -1.22 -24.09
CA GLU A 190 -3.90 -1.48 -25.36
C GLU A 190 -4.19 -2.88 -25.90
N THR A 191 -4.15 -3.89 -25.03
CA THR A 191 -4.46 -5.27 -25.42
C THR A 191 -5.94 -5.45 -25.76
N ALA A 192 -6.85 -4.84 -25.00
CA ALA A 192 -8.28 -4.86 -25.29
C ALA A 192 -8.59 -4.21 -26.65
N ILE A 193 -7.99 -3.04 -26.95
CA ILE A 193 -8.12 -2.38 -28.24
C ILE A 193 -7.60 -3.28 -29.36
N ARG A 194 -6.41 -3.87 -29.20
CA ARG A 194 -5.84 -4.78 -30.19
C ARG A 194 -6.71 -6.01 -30.43
N ILE A 195 -7.32 -6.59 -29.38
CA ILE A 195 -8.24 -7.72 -29.51
C ILE A 195 -9.51 -7.30 -30.26
N LEU A 196 -10.10 -6.15 -29.95
CA LEU A 196 -11.28 -5.62 -30.66
C LEU A 196 -10.97 -5.37 -32.14
N GLU A 197 -9.81 -4.80 -32.44
CA GLU A 197 -9.34 -4.57 -33.80
C GLU A 197 -9.12 -5.88 -34.56
N GLN A 198 -8.63 -6.94 -33.92
CA GLN A 198 -8.39 -8.22 -34.57
C GLN A 198 -9.65 -9.07 -34.74
N THR A 199 -10.53 -9.08 -33.74
CA THR A 199 -11.67 -10.02 -33.66
C THR A 199 -12.96 -9.45 -34.21
N MET A 200 -13.27 -8.17 -33.96
CA MET A 200 -14.54 -7.55 -34.38
C MET A 200 -14.35 -6.70 -35.64
N HIS A 201 -13.24 -5.97 -35.71
CA HIS A 201 -12.95 -5.06 -36.81
C HIS A 201 -11.85 -5.57 -37.74
N GLY A 202 -11.38 -6.81 -37.53
CA GLY A 202 -10.25 -7.38 -38.26
C GLY A 202 -10.58 -7.66 -39.72
N SER A 203 -9.56 -7.71 -40.57
CA SER A 203 -9.70 -8.13 -41.97
C SER A 203 -10.23 -9.57 -42.08
N LEU A 204 -9.85 -10.45 -41.16
CA LEU A 204 -10.32 -11.84 -41.08
C LEU A 204 -11.81 -11.90 -40.70
N ALA A 205 -12.24 -11.15 -39.69
CA ALA A 205 -13.66 -11.09 -39.30
C ALA A 205 -14.52 -10.51 -40.42
N ARG A 206 -14.04 -9.45 -41.09
CA ARG A 206 -14.69 -8.85 -42.26
C ARG A 206 -14.75 -9.81 -43.45
N SER A 207 -13.68 -10.56 -43.75
CA SER A 207 -13.66 -11.52 -44.86
C SER A 207 -14.55 -12.74 -44.57
N ALA A 208 -14.57 -13.23 -43.33
CA ALA A 208 -15.47 -14.30 -42.91
C ALA A 208 -16.93 -13.88 -43.02
N LYS A 209 -17.28 -12.66 -42.57
CA LYS A 209 -18.62 -12.09 -42.72
C LYS A 209 -19.01 -11.96 -44.20
N ALA A 210 -18.16 -11.35 -45.02
CA ALA A 210 -18.43 -11.20 -46.46
C ALA A 210 -18.59 -12.56 -47.17
N LYS A 211 -17.80 -13.57 -46.78
CA LYS A 211 -17.91 -14.93 -47.32
C LYS A 211 -19.21 -15.61 -46.90
N ALA A 212 -19.65 -15.43 -45.65
CA ALA A 212 -20.93 -15.94 -45.16
C ALA A 212 -22.11 -15.30 -45.90
N GLU A 213 -22.09 -13.98 -46.08
CA GLU A 213 -23.09 -13.24 -46.85
C GLU A 213 -23.12 -13.69 -48.32
N TYR A 214 -21.96 -13.88 -48.95
CA TYR A 214 -21.87 -14.41 -50.31
C TYR A 214 -22.44 -15.83 -50.43
N LEU A 215 -22.09 -16.74 -49.51
CA LEU A 215 -22.61 -18.10 -49.52
C LEU A 215 -24.12 -18.14 -49.30
N HIS A 216 -24.65 -17.27 -48.45
CA HIS A 216 -26.09 -17.11 -48.24
C HIS A 216 -26.81 -16.59 -49.50
N ALA A 217 -26.26 -15.57 -50.15
CA ALA A 217 -26.78 -15.06 -51.43
C ALA A 217 -26.73 -16.14 -52.52
N ARG A 218 -25.68 -16.95 -52.57
CA ARG A 218 -25.57 -18.07 -53.51
C ARG A 218 -26.56 -19.18 -53.22
N ALA A 219 -26.74 -19.54 -51.95
CA ALA A 219 -27.71 -20.57 -51.54
C ALA A 219 -29.15 -20.14 -51.84
N SER A 220 -29.50 -18.87 -51.59
CA SER A 220 -30.81 -18.32 -51.94
C SER A 220 -31.02 -18.30 -53.45
N LEU A 221 -30.03 -17.89 -54.24
CA LEU A 221 -30.09 -17.93 -55.71
C LEU A 221 -30.30 -19.35 -56.24
N VAL A 222 -29.52 -20.33 -55.76
CA VAL A 222 -29.69 -21.74 -56.14
C VAL A 222 -31.05 -22.26 -55.69
N GLY A 223 -31.53 -21.85 -54.52
CA GLY A 223 -32.87 -22.20 -54.04
C GLY A 223 -33.99 -21.67 -54.95
N VAL A 224 -33.86 -20.43 -55.44
CA VAL A 224 -34.81 -19.85 -56.41
C VAL A 224 -34.70 -20.55 -57.76
N GLN A 225 -33.49 -20.83 -58.25
CA GLN A 225 -33.28 -21.59 -59.49
C GLN A 225 -33.87 -22.99 -59.41
N ALA A 226 -33.69 -23.70 -58.29
CA ALA A 226 -34.28 -25.02 -58.08
C ALA A 226 -35.80 -24.95 -58.09
N ARG A 227 -36.40 -23.95 -57.42
CA ARG A 227 -37.85 -23.72 -57.46
C ARG A 227 -38.35 -23.46 -58.88
N LEU A 228 -37.67 -22.61 -59.63
CA LEU A 228 -38.00 -22.33 -61.03
C LEU A 228 -37.95 -23.61 -61.87
N HIS A 229 -36.88 -24.39 -61.72
CA HIS A 229 -36.71 -25.66 -62.43
C HIS A 229 -37.81 -26.68 -62.08
N THR A 230 -38.24 -26.77 -60.82
CA THR A 230 -39.36 -27.64 -60.44
C THR A 230 -40.70 -27.21 -61.01
N LEU A 231 -40.89 -25.91 -61.27
CA LEU A 231 -42.11 -25.37 -61.89
C LEU A 231 -42.11 -25.60 -63.41
N THR A 232 -40.95 -25.46 -64.07
CA THR A 232 -40.83 -25.67 -65.52
C THR A 232 -40.75 -27.15 -65.88
N HIS A 233 -40.19 -27.98 -65.00
CA HIS A 233 -40.05 -29.42 -65.17
C HIS A 233 -40.61 -30.13 -63.94
N PRO A 234 -41.92 -30.41 -63.93
CA PRO A 234 -42.56 -31.17 -62.85
C PRO A 234 -41.90 -32.55 -62.76
N PRO A 235 -41.37 -32.94 -61.59
CA PRO A 235 -40.76 -34.25 -61.44
C PRO A 235 -41.81 -35.36 -61.62
N PRO A 236 -41.42 -36.50 -62.20
CA PRO A 236 -42.31 -37.65 -62.36
C PRO A 236 -42.81 -38.14 -60.99
N SER A 237 -44.04 -38.68 -60.96
CA SER A 237 -44.71 -39.11 -59.72
C SER A 237 -43.92 -40.18 -58.95
N GLU A 238 -43.22 -41.06 -59.66
CA GLU A 238 -42.34 -42.08 -59.07
C GLU A 238 -41.15 -41.47 -58.33
N PHE A 239 -40.57 -40.40 -58.88
CA PHE A 239 -39.47 -39.67 -58.22
C PHE A 239 -39.95 -38.95 -56.96
N LEU A 240 -41.16 -38.38 -56.97
CA LEU A 240 -41.77 -37.80 -55.77
C LEU A 240 -42.05 -38.85 -54.69
N ALA A 241 -42.50 -40.05 -55.07
CA ALA A 241 -42.69 -41.16 -54.13
C ALA A 241 -41.34 -41.62 -53.53
N ALA A 242 -40.30 -41.77 -54.36
CA ALA A 242 -38.95 -42.09 -53.92
C ALA A 242 -38.38 -41.01 -52.98
N LEU A 243 -38.60 -39.72 -53.29
CA LEU A 243 -38.20 -38.60 -52.42
C LEU A 243 -38.94 -38.59 -51.08
N LYS A 244 -40.23 -38.91 -51.06
CA LYS A 244 -40.98 -39.06 -49.80
C LYS A 244 -40.42 -40.18 -48.94
N ASN A 245 -40.13 -41.33 -49.55
CA ASN A 245 -39.52 -42.46 -48.85
C ASN A 245 -38.11 -42.13 -48.36
N TYR A 246 -37.32 -41.43 -49.16
CA TYR A 246 -35.98 -40.97 -48.78
C TYR A 246 -36.01 -39.91 -47.67
N LYS A 247 -36.98 -38.99 -47.70
CA LYS A 247 -37.17 -38.03 -46.61
C LYS A 247 -37.58 -38.72 -45.31
N ALA A 248 -38.42 -39.75 -45.40
CA ALA A 248 -38.81 -40.56 -44.25
C ALA A 248 -37.61 -41.34 -43.68
N SER A 249 -36.78 -41.95 -44.54
CA SER A 249 -35.56 -42.65 -44.09
C SER A 249 -34.52 -41.67 -43.54
N GLN A 250 -34.34 -40.50 -44.14
CA GLN A 250 -33.46 -39.46 -43.62
C GLN A 250 -33.92 -38.97 -42.24
N GLY A 251 -35.22 -38.71 -42.06
CA GLY A 251 -35.76 -38.31 -40.75
C GLY A 251 -35.51 -39.37 -39.67
N SER A 252 -35.66 -40.66 -40.02
CA SER A 252 -35.32 -41.77 -39.11
C SER A 252 -33.83 -41.83 -38.80
N THR A 253 -32.95 -41.60 -39.78
CA THR A 253 -31.50 -41.58 -39.55
C THR A 253 -31.04 -40.36 -38.76
N GLU A 254 -31.68 -39.20 -38.97
CA GLU A 254 -31.38 -37.97 -38.24
C GLU A 254 -31.83 -38.10 -36.77
N ALA A 255 -32.98 -38.71 -36.52
CA ALA A 255 -33.43 -39.05 -35.16
C ALA A 255 -32.42 -39.99 -34.49
N ALA A 256 -32.02 -41.08 -35.16
CA ALA A 256 -31.02 -42.01 -34.62
C ALA A 256 -29.66 -41.34 -34.36
N LEU A 257 -29.25 -40.38 -35.20
CA LEU A 257 -28.02 -39.60 -34.99
C LEU A 257 -28.13 -38.64 -33.81
N LYS A 258 -29.26 -37.96 -33.65
CA LYS A 258 -29.53 -37.09 -32.49
C LYS A 258 -29.56 -37.89 -31.19
N ASP A 259 -30.17 -39.07 -31.20
CA ASP A 259 -30.20 -39.96 -30.05
C ASP A 259 -28.78 -40.44 -29.70
N ARG A 260 -27.98 -40.80 -30.71
CA ARG A 260 -26.58 -41.17 -30.52
C ARG A 260 -25.73 -40.01 -30.01
N GLU A 261 -25.95 -38.80 -30.50
CA GLU A 261 -25.29 -37.58 -30.01
C GLU A 261 -25.67 -37.30 -28.55
N ALA A 262 -26.96 -37.42 -28.20
CA ALA A 262 -27.44 -37.24 -26.83
C ALA A 262 -26.81 -38.27 -25.89
N LEU A 263 -26.78 -39.55 -26.28
CA LEU A 263 -26.10 -40.60 -25.52
C LEU A 263 -24.60 -40.31 -25.35
N ALA A 264 -23.92 -39.90 -26.41
CA ALA A 264 -22.50 -39.54 -26.34
C ALA A 264 -22.25 -38.35 -25.39
N ARG A 265 -23.09 -37.31 -25.44
CA ARG A 265 -23.03 -36.17 -24.50
C ARG A 265 -23.26 -36.60 -23.06
N THR A 266 -24.28 -37.43 -22.80
CA THR A 266 -24.51 -37.97 -21.44
C THR A 266 -23.34 -38.84 -20.95
N ALA A 267 -22.69 -39.60 -21.84
CA ALA A 267 -21.50 -40.35 -21.49
C ALA A 267 -20.31 -39.42 -21.15
N LEU A 268 -20.10 -38.36 -21.93
CA LEU A 268 -19.08 -37.33 -21.64
C LEU A 268 -19.35 -36.63 -20.31
N ASP A 269 -20.58 -36.25 -20.01
CA ASP A 269 -20.96 -35.69 -18.70
C ASP A 269 -20.69 -36.66 -17.55
N LEU A 270 -20.92 -37.96 -17.74
CA LEU A 270 -20.60 -38.99 -16.76
C LEU A 270 -19.08 -39.13 -16.59
N TYR A 271 -18.28 -39.04 -17.65
CA TYR A 271 -16.83 -39.02 -17.56
C TYR A 271 -16.30 -37.79 -16.81
N GLU A 272 -16.86 -36.61 -17.05
CA GLU A 272 -16.50 -35.38 -16.32
C GLU A 272 -16.86 -35.48 -14.83
N LYS A 273 -18.04 -36.01 -14.51
CA LYS A 273 -18.50 -36.17 -13.11
C LYS A 273 -17.76 -37.28 -12.35
N ALA A 274 -17.32 -38.32 -13.04
CA ALA A 274 -16.60 -39.44 -12.43
C ALA A 274 -15.17 -39.05 -11.97
N GLY A 275 -14.59 -37.99 -12.56
CA GLY A 275 -13.32 -37.40 -12.15
C GLY A 275 -12.11 -38.34 -12.28
N GLU A 276 -10.94 -37.82 -11.91
CA GLU A 276 -9.65 -38.51 -12.08
C GLU A 276 -9.57 -39.86 -11.36
N LYS A 277 -10.25 -39.99 -10.21
CA LYS A 277 -10.26 -41.23 -9.40
C LYS A 277 -10.99 -42.39 -10.09
N ALA A 278 -12.13 -42.13 -10.73
CA ALA A 278 -12.85 -43.19 -11.45
C ALA A 278 -12.12 -43.61 -12.72
N ILE A 279 -11.46 -42.68 -13.42
CA ILE A 279 -10.63 -42.97 -14.60
C ILE A 279 -9.41 -43.82 -14.18
N GLN A 280 -8.78 -43.54 -13.04
CA GLN A 280 -7.71 -44.36 -12.48
C GLN A 280 -8.19 -45.77 -12.11
N ASP A 281 -9.40 -45.92 -11.53
CA ASP A 281 -9.96 -47.24 -11.20
C ASP A 281 -10.36 -48.04 -12.45
N ILE A 282 -10.86 -47.38 -13.51
CA ILE A 282 -11.12 -48.01 -14.81
C ILE A 282 -9.81 -48.45 -15.47
N ALA A 283 -8.75 -47.63 -15.42
CA ALA A 283 -7.44 -47.98 -15.96
C ALA A 283 -6.84 -49.20 -15.24
N LYS A 284 -6.95 -49.27 -13.91
CA LYS A 284 -6.53 -50.45 -13.12
C LYS A 284 -7.32 -51.71 -13.50
N ARG A 285 -8.64 -51.59 -13.70
CA ARG A 285 -9.48 -52.72 -14.13
C ARG A 285 -9.14 -53.18 -15.55
N ALA A 286 -8.85 -52.25 -16.46
CA ALA A 286 -8.44 -52.58 -17.82
C ALA A 286 -7.06 -53.28 -17.86
N GLU A 287 -6.13 -52.86 -17.01
CA GLU A 287 -4.83 -53.52 -16.85
C GLU A 287 -4.98 -54.94 -16.28
N TYR A 288 -5.84 -55.10 -15.26
CA TYR A 288 -6.18 -56.41 -14.70
C TYR A 288 -6.80 -57.35 -15.76
N LEU A 289 -7.79 -56.87 -16.52
CA LEU A 289 -8.44 -57.66 -17.57
C LEU A 289 -7.47 -58.03 -18.70
N ARG A 290 -6.53 -57.16 -19.07
CA ARG A 290 -5.49 -57.51 -20.07
C ARG A 290 -4.59 -58.64 -19.57
N LYS A 291 -4.14 -58.56 -18.31
CA LYS A 291 -3.33 -59.63 -17.71
C LYS A 291 -4.11 -60.95 -17.63
N GLU A 292 -5.40 -60.89 -17.33
CA GLU A 292 -6.25 -62.08 -17.27
C GLU A 292 -6.47 -62.69 -18.67
N ILE A 293 -6.63 -61.86 -19.71
CA ILE A 293 -6.73 -62.31 -21.10
C ILE A 293 -5.41 -62.92 -21.58
N GLU A 294 -4.27 -62.31 -21.27
CA GLU A 294 -2.95 -62.86 -21.57
C GLU A 294 -2.75 -64.21 -20.87
N ARG A 295 -3.10 -64.30 -19.59
CA ARG A 295 -3.03 -65.55 -18.83
C ARG A 295 -3.95 -66.63 -19.40
N MET A 296 -5.18 -66.29 -19.75
CA MET A 296 -6.12 -67.23 -20.35
C MET A 296 -5.66 -67.68 -21.73
N ASN A 297 -5.07 -66.79 -22.54
CA ASN A 297 -4.47 -67.15 -23.81
C ASN A 297 -3.25 -68.07 -23.61
N GLU A 298 -2.40 -67.81 -22.62
CA GLU A 298 -1.28 -68.69 -22.27
C GLU A 298 -1.75 -70.07 -21.77
N GLU A 299 -2.84 -70.12 -21.00
CA GLU A 299 -3.47 -71.37 -20.56
C GLU A 299 -4.09 -72.14 -21.72
N VAL A 300 -4.78 -71.44 -22.64
CA VAL A 300 -5.30 -72.05 -23.88
C VAL A 300 -4.17 -72.58 -24.74
N GLU A 301 -3.08 -71.83 -24.93
CA GLU A 301 -1.92 -72.31 -25.68
C GLU A 301 -1.22 -73.50 -24.99
N LYS A 302 -1.18 -73.56 -23.66
CA LYS A 302 -0.64 -74.72 -22.93
C LYS A 302 -1.51 -75.96 -23.12
N LEU A 303 -2.83 -75.80 -23.03
CA LEU A 303 -3.80 -76.87 -23.30
C LEU A 303 -3.73 -77.36 -24.76
N GLU A 304 -3.48 -76.46 -25.73
CA GLU A 304 -3.28 -76.82 -27.14
C GLU A 304 -1.94 -77.54 -27.40
N ARG A 305 -0.91 -77.28 -26.58
CA ARG A 305 0.41 -77.93 -26.65
C ARG A 305 0.50 -79.27 -25.91
N GLY A 306 -0.53 -79.66 -25.16
CA GLY A 306 -0.63 -80.98 -24.52
C GLY A 306 0.21 -81.17 -23.26
N GLU A 307 0.48 -80.09 -22.51
CA GLU A 307 0.96 -80.13 -21.12
C GLU A 307 -0.20 -79.93 -20.12
#